data_AF-A0A7J9HTZ0-F1
#
_entry.id   AF-A0A7J9HTZ0-F1
#
_cell.length_a   1.000
_cell.length_b   1.000
_cell.length_c   1.000
_cell.angle_alpha   90.00
_cell.angle_beta   90.00
_cell.angle_gamma   90.00
#
_symmetry.space_group_name_H-M   'P 1'
#
loop_
_entity.id
_entity.type
_entity.pdbx_description
1 polymer ?
#
loop_
_entity_poly.entity_id
_entity_poly.type
_entity_poly.pdbx_seq_one_letter_code
_entity_poly.pdbx_strand_id
1 'polypeptide(L)'
;MAASSNFLLFSASLFFFIVSPSIQASFRPKALLLPVSKDASTLQYLTQIKQRTPLVPIKLTLDLGGEYLWVDCDQGYVSSSYKPARCNSAQCNLARSKACGSCFDGPKPGCNNNTCSLLPSNSVKNSGTIGEVAQDVVSIQSTNGKNPGKEVTVSKFLFTCGSSFLLDGLASGVKGMAGLGRTKISMPSQLAAAFSFPRKFAVCLSSSSGSNGVVIFGDGPYNLLPDIDVSKSLMYTPLILNPVSTSSASFQGDPSADYFIGVNGITINTKP
;
A
#
# COMPACT_ATOMS: atom_id res chain seq x y z
N MET A 1 18.88 -87.43 -28.77
CA MET A 1 18.12 -86.70 -27.74
C MET A 1 18.70 -85.30 -27.64
N ALA A 2 18.07 -84.31 -28.24
CA ALA A 2 18.49 -82.91 -28.17
C ALA A 2 17.28 -82.10 -27.69
N ALA A 3 17.42 -81.47 -26.53
CA ALA A 3 16.35 -80.81 -25.80
C ALA A 3 16.04 -79.43 -26.42
N SER A 4 14.77 -79.18 -26.73
CA SER A 4 14.27 -77.87 -27.14
C SER A 4 14.01 -77.01 -25.90
N SER A 5 14.69 -75.86 -25.79
CA SER A 5 14.49 -74.87 -24.73
C SER A 5 13.54 -73.78 -25.23
N ASN A 6 12.34 -73.69 -24.64
CA ASN A 6 11.38 -72.62 -24.90
C ASN A 6 11.73 -71.39 -24.06
N PHE A 7 12.06 -70.28 -24.71
CA PHE A 7 12.29 -68.99 -24.06
C PHE A 7 10.95 -68.24 -23.91
N LEU A 8 10.44 -68.12 -22.69
CA LEU A 8 9.27 -67.30 -22.36
C LEU A 8 9.74 -65.85 -22.14
N LEU A 9 9.42 -64.97 -23.10
CA LEU A 9 9.63 -63.53 -22.98
C LEU A 9 8.54 -62.91 -22.09
N PHE A 10 8.88 -62.62 -20.83
CA PHE A 10 8.04 -61.79 -19.96
C PHE A 10 8.14 -60.32 -20.38
N SER A 11 7.12 -59.82 -21.05
CA SER A 11 6.96 -58.38 -21.33
C SER A 11 6.42 -57.68 -20.07
N ALA A 12 7.32 -57.09 -19.28
CA ALA A 12 6.94 -56.23 -18.16
C ALA A 12 6.54 -54.84 -18.67
N SER A 13 5.23 -54.60 -18.79
CA SER A 13 4.68 -53.27 -19.09
C SER A 13 4.85 -52.35 -17.88
N LEU A 14 5.90 -51.54 -17.86
CA LEU A 14 6.04 -50.43 -16.91
C LEU A 14 4.99 -49.34 -17.21
N PHE A 15 3.92 -49.32 -16.42
CA PHE A 15 3.03 -48.17 -16.35
C PHE A 15 3.75 -47.03 -15.60
N PHE A 16 4.35 -46.10 -16.33
CA PHE A 16 4.80 -44.83 -15.78
C PHE A 16 3.57 -43.99 -15.42
N PHE A 17 3.20 -43.97 -14.14
CA PHE A 17 2.30 -42.95 -13.60
C PHE A 17 3.01 -41.59 -13.66
N ILE A 18 2.76 -40.84 -14.72
CA ILE A 18 3.17 -39.42 -14.80
C ILE A 18 2.25 -38.67 -13.85
N VAL A 19 2.68 -38.52 -12.60
CA VAL A 19 2.06 -37.59 -11.65
C VAL A 19 2.48 -36.20 -12.09
N SER A 20 1.68 -35.56 -12.94
CA SER A 20 1.86 -34.15 -13.28
C SER A 20 1.71 -33.33 -12.00
N PRO A 21 2.75 -32.63 -11.52
CA PRO A 21 2.58 -31.71 -10.41
C PRO A 21 1.63 -30.61 -10.90
N SER A 22 0.46 -30.50 -10.28
CA SER A 22 -0.41 -29.35 -10.50
C SER A 22 0.34 -28.10 -10.03
N ILE A 23 0.95 -27.36 -10.96
CA ILE A 23 1.50 -26.05 -10.67
C ILE A 23 0.29 -25.16 -10.37
N GLN A 24 -0.05 -25.03 -9.08
CA GLN A 24 -1.10 -24.13 -8.64
C GLN A 24 -0.62 -22.71 -8.94
N ALA A 25 -1.17 -22.11 -10.00
CA ALA A 25 -0.82 -20.75 -10.39
C ALA A 25 -1.03 -19.81 -9.20
N SER A 26 0.01 -19.08 -8.81
CA SER A 26 -0.08 -18.12 -7.71
C SER A 26 -1.15 -17.08 -8.06
N PHE A 27 -2.17 -16.92 -7.21
CA PHE A 27 -3.18 -15.88 -7.43
C PHE A 27 -2.54 -14.50 -7.32
N ARG A 28 -2.56 -13.75 -8.42
CA ARG A 28 -2.13 -12.34 -8.47
C ARG A 28 -3.31 -11.50 -8.93
N PRO A 29 -3.89 -10.66 -8.05
CA PRO A 29 -5.01 -9.82 -8.42
C PRO A 29 -4.56 -8.73 -9.39
N LYS A 30 -5.42 -8.40 -10.35
CA LYS A 30 -5.18 -7.28 -11.29
C LYS A 30 -5.53 -5.91 -10.71
N ALA A 31 -6.30 -5.90 -9.63
CA ALA A 31 -6.69 -4.71 -8.90
C ALA A 31 -6.95 -5.01 -7.42
N LEU A 32 -6.80 -3.99 -6.58
CA LEU A 32 -7.06 -4.01 -5.14
C LEU A 32 -8.02 -2.89 -4.77
N LEU A 33 -8.66 -3.00 -3.62
CA LEU A 33 -9.66 -2.05 -3.16
C LEU A 33 -9.50 -1.74 -1.67
N LEU A 34 -9.66 -0.46 -1.35
CA LEU A 34 -9.86 0.06 0.00
C LEU A 34 -11.24 0.71 0.09
N PRO A 35 -12.12 0.24 0.99
CA PRO A 35 -13.29 1.01 1.38
C PRO A 35 -12.85 2.30 2.07
N VAL A 36 -13.57 3.39 1.80
CA VAL A 36 -13.29 4.70 2.39
C VAL A 36 -14.57 5.30 2.94
N SER A 37 -14.58 5.65 4.22
CA SER A 37 -15.70 6.31 4.90
C SER A 37 -15.33 7.74 5.27
N LYS A 38 -16.26 8.68 5.12
CA LYS A 38 -16.06 10.05 5.62
C LYS A 38 -16.42 10.13 7.10
N ASP A 39 -15.49 10.62 7.92
CA ASP A 39 -15.73 10.91 9.33
C ASP A 39 -16.54 12.20 9.49
N ALA A 40 -17.67 12.14 10.20
CA ALA A 40 -18.57 13.27 10.31
C ALA A 40 -18.01 14.41 11.17
N SER A 41 -17.16 14.12 12.16
CA SER A 41 -16.64 15.11 13.10
C SER A 41 -15.45 15.88 12.54
N THR A 42 -14.57 15.18 11.82
CA THR A 42 -13.29 15.74 11.33
C THR A 42 -13.30 16.01 9.83
N LEU A 43 -14.31 15.51 9.11
CA LEU A 43 -14.42 15.54 7.65
C LEU A 43 -13.29 14.77 6.93
N GLN A 44 -12.48 14.03 7.67
CA GLN A 44 -11.41 13.20 7.14
C GLN A 44 -11.97 11.96 6.46
N TYR A 45 -11.26 11.48 5.44
CA TYR A 45 -11.57 10.21 4.80
C TYR A 45 -10.76 9.10 5.45
N LEU A 46 -11.43 8.08 5.94
CA LEU A 46 -10.83 6.99 6.70
C LEU A 46 -10.89 5.70 5.91
N THR A 47 -9.84 4.90 6.02
CA THR A 47 -9.79 3.54 5.48
C THR A 47 -9.31 2.57 6.55
N GLN A 48 -9.37 1.29 6.25
CA GLN A 48 -8.87 0.23 7.12
C GLN A 48 -8.13 -0.81 6.30
N ILE A 49 -6.93 -1.15 6.75
CA ILE A 49 -6.16 -2.31 6.27
C ILE A 49 -5.93 -3.28 7.42
N LYS A 50 -5.47 -4.49 7.12
CA LYS A 50 -4.91 -5.36 8.16
C LYS A 50 -3.39 -5.30 8.08
N GLN A 51 -2.72 -5.24 9.22
CA GLN A 51 -1.26 -5.25 9.31
C GLN A 51 -0.81 -6.20 10.44
N ARG A 52 0.48 -6.51 10.48
CA ARG A 52 1.18 -7.23 11.58
C ARG A 52 0.99 -8.75 11.55
N THR A 53 1.69 -9.44 12.44
CA THR A 53 1.46 -10.86 12.73
C THR A 53 1.34 -11.07 14.25
N PRO A 54 0.15 -11.45 14.77
CA PRO A 54 -1.09 -11.75 14.04
C PRO A 54 -1.70 -10.52 13.35
N LEU A 55 -2.45 -10.75 12.27
CA LEU A 55 -3.10 -9.68 11.51
C LEU A 55 -4.14 -8.97 12.38
N VAL A 56 -4.01 -7.65 12.50
CA VAL A 56 -4.98 -6.78 13.18
C VAL A 56 -5.47 -5.69 12.24
N PRO A 57 -6.75 -5.30 12.30
CA PRO A 57 -7.25 -4.16 11.56
C PRO A 57 -6.64 -2.87 12.12
N ILE A 58 -6.21 -1.97 11.23
CA ILE A 58 -5.73 -0.64 11.57
C ILE A 58 -6.50 0.41 10.79
N LYS A 59 -7.09 1.36 11.52
CA LYS A 59 -7.83 2.48 10.96
C LYS A 59 -6.84 3.59 10.60
N LEU A 60 -6.93 4.12 9.39
CA LEU A 60 -5.99 5.09 8.84
C LEU A 60 -6.74 6.26 8.23
N THR A 61 -6.21 7.47 8.38
CA THR A 61 -6.67 8.62 7.58
C THR A 61 -6.04 8.50 6.19
N LEU A 62 -6.84 8.67 5.15
CA LEU A 62 -6.38 8.67 3.77
C LEU A 62 -5.67 10.00 3.47
N ASP A 63 -4.43 9.92 3.01
CA ASP A 63 -3.66 11.09 2.60
C ASP A 63 -3.29 10.95 1.12
N LEU A 64 -3.93 11.75 0.26
CA LEU A 64 -3.65 11.71 -1.17
C LEU A 64 -2.20 12.14 -1.47
N GLY A 65 -1.70 13.15 -0.75
CA GLY A 65 -0.36 13.70 -0.89
C GLY A 65 0.71 12.95 -0.10
N GLY A 66 0.29 12.20 0.90
CA GLY A 66 1.16 11.52 1.85
C GLY A 66 2.19 10.63 1.19
N GLU A 67 3.46 10.83 1.55
CA GLU A 67 4.59 10.18 0.88
C GLU A 67 4.61 8.66 1.07
N TYR A 68 4.09 8.15 2.17
CA TYR A 68 4.12 6.74 2.56
C TYR A 68 3.04 6.42 3.58
N LEU A 69 2.78 5.13 3.80
CA LEU A 69 2.07 4.69 5.00
C LEU A 69 2.93 5.00 6.23
N TRP A 70 2.35 5.65 7.23
CA TRP A 70 2.93 5.70 8.56
C TRP A 70 1.93 5.26 9.62
N VAL A 71 2.42 4.61 10.68
CA VAL A 71 1.61 4.07 11.78
C VAL A 71 2.28 4.37 13.11
N ASP A 72 1.49 4.69 14.13
CA ASP A 72 1.97 4.82 15.52
C ASP A 72 2.59 3.50 15.99
N CYS A 73 3.90 3.54 16.25
CA CYS A 73 4.65 2.41 16.79
C CYS A 73 4.94 2.53 18.29
N ASP A 74 4.72 3.70 18.89
CA ASP A 74 5.01 3.94 20.31
C ASP A 74 4.01 3.20 21.21
N GLN A 75 2.75 3.10 20.77
CA GLN A 75 1.65 2.59 21.58
C GLN A 75 1.01 1.34 20.97
N GLY A 76 1.26 0.18 21.61
CA GLY A 76 0.55 -1.06 21.31
C GLY A 76 0.89 -1.68 19.94
N TYR A 77 2.10 -1.43 19.42
CA TYR A 77 2.59 -2.13 18.24
C TYR A 77 3.23 -3.46 18.62
N VAL A 78 2.53 -4.57 18.32
CA VAL A 78 3.01 -5.94 18.55
C VAL A 78 2.91 -6.71 17.25
N SER A 79 4.04 -7.25 16.78
CA SER A 79 4.10 -8.03 15.56
C SER A 79 5.35 -8.90 15.52
N SER A 80 5.19 -10.18 15.19
CA SER A 80 6.32 -11.11 15.01
C SER A 80 6.98 -11.01 13.63
N SER A 81 6.33 -10.35 12.66
CA SER A 81 6.83 -10.14 11.30
C SER A 81 7.44 -8.77 11.05
N TYR A 82 7.36 -7.87 12.03
CA TYR A 82 7.98 -6.55 11.98
C TYR A 82 9.50 -6.66 11.84
N LYS A 83 10.07 -5.88 10.92
CA LYS A 83 11.52 -5.75 10.74
C LYS A 83 11.92 -4.31 10.47
N PRO A 84 12.86 -3.73 11.23
CA PRO A 84 13.40 -2.42 10.90
C PRO A 84 14.24 -2.46 9.61
N ALA A 85 14.22 -1.37 8.83
CA ALA A 85 15.08 -1.21 7.67
C ALA A 85 16.46 -0.67 8.11
N ARG A 86 17.49 -1.50 7.97
CA ARG A 86 18.86 -1.13 8.36
C ARG A 86 19.45 -0.12 7.38
N CYS A 87 20.28 0.79 7.87
CA CYS A 87 20.94 1.78 7.01
C CYS A 87 21.71 1.13 5.86
N ASN A 88 21.79 1.82 4.73
CA ASN A 88 22.41 1.35 3.48
C ASN A 88 21.76 0.11 2.84
N SER A 89 20.64 -0.38 3.37
CA SER A 89 19.88 -1.48 2.76
C SER A 89 19.14 -1.05 1.49
N ALA A 90 18.76 -2.02 0.67
CA ALA A 90 17.92 -1.79 -0.51
C ALA A 90 16.58 -1.13 -0.15
N GLN A 91 16.02 -1.45 1.02
CA GLN A 91 14.80 -0.85 1.56
C GLN A 91 14.98 0.66 1.81
N CYS A 92 16.08 1.06 2.45
CA CYS A 92 16.38 2.46 2.71
C CYS A 92 16.67 3.24 1.43
N ASN A 93 17.37 2.62 0.47
CA ASN A 93 17.60 3.20 -0.85
C ASN A 93 16.28 3.37 -1.63
N LEU A 94 15.37 2.40 -1.55
CA LEU A 94 14.05 2.49 -2.16
C LEU A 94 13.21 3.60 -1.53
N ALA A 95 13.26 3.71 -0.21
CA ALA A 95 12.64 4.74 0.60
C ALA A 95 13.24 6.14 0.38
N ARG A 96 14.41 6.24 -0.28
CA ARG A 96 15.19 7.48 -0.45
C ARG A 96 15.50 8.18 0.87
N SER A 97 15.68 7.39 1.94
CA SER A 97 16.06 7.95 3.22
C SER A 97 17.46 8.56 3.14
N LYS A 98 17.61 9.77 3.68
CA LYS A 98 18.89 10.49 3.80
C LYS A 98 19.43 10.49 5.23
N ALA A 99 18.75 9.80 6.14
CA ALA A 99 19.06 9.79 7.56
C ALA A 99 19.26 8.36 8.06
N CYS A 100 20.26 8.18 8.90
CA CYS A 100 20.52 6.95 9.64
C CYS A 100 20.61 7.31 11.12
N GLY A 101 19.95 6.53 11.97
CA GLY A 101 19.85 6.80 13.39
C GLY A 101 20.07 5.58 14.24
N SER A 102 20.18 5.83 15.53
CA SER A 102 20.11 4.82 16.58
C SER A 102 19.15 5.29 17.66
N CYS A 103 18.51 4.35 18.33
CA CYS A 103 17.59 4.62 19.41
C CYS A 103 18.19 4.11 20.71
N PHE A 104 18.19 4.93 21.75
CA PHE A 104 18.87 4.63 23.01
C PHE A 104 18.00 3.89 24.03
N ASP A 105 16.73 3.65 23.70
CA ASP A 105 15.86 2.77 24.49
C ASP A 105 16.03 1.30 24.06
N GLY A 106 15.42 0.38 24.83
CA GLY A 106 15.42 -1.04 24.48
C GLY A 106 14.80 -1.31 23.09
N PRO A 107 15.33 -2.27 22.32
CA PRO A 107 14.90 -2.52 20.95
C PRO A 107 13.43 -2.93 20.89
N LYS A 108 12.64 -2.19 20.11
CA LYS A 108 11.21 -2.38 19.92
C LYS A 108 10.76 -1.78 18.57
N PRO A 109 9.53 -2.03 18.10
CA PRO A 109 9.02 -1.33 16.93
C PRO A 109 9.16 0.20 17.05
N GLY A 110 9.79 0.82 16.06
CA GLY A 110 10.06 2.27 16.03
C GLY A 110 11.34 2.70 16.74
N CYS A 111 12.04 1.79 17.42
CA CYS A 111 13.26 2.08 18.18
C CYS A 111 14.29 0.96 18.01
N ASN A 112 15.19 1.12 17.04
CA ASN A 112 16.29 0.20 16.81
C ASN A 112 17.57 0.96 16.44
N ASN A 113 18.73 0.30 16.58
CA ASN A 113 20.01 0.86 16.17
C ASN A 113 20.27 0.67 14.67
N ASN A 114 21.05 1.57 14.07
CA ASN A 114 21.47 1.47 12.67
C ASN A 114 20.28 1.29 11.70
N THR A 115 19.26 2.13 11.84
CA THR A 115 18.07 2.14 11.00
C THR A 115 17.92 3.45 10.26
N CYS A 116 17.39 3.39 9.04
CA CYS A 116 17.15 4.61 8.29
C CYS A 116 15.81 5.22 8.68
N SER A 117 15.72 6.54 8.53
CA SER A 117 14.54 7.30 8.96
C SER A 117 14.01 8.20 7.87
N LEU A 118 12.72 8.45 7.91
CA LEU A 118 12.05 9.47 7.10
C LEU A 118 11.33 10.44 8.04
N LEU A 119 10.50 11.30 7.46
CA LEU A 119 9.82 12.38 8.15
C LEU A 119 8.29 12.21 8.07
N PRO A 120 7.69 11.19 8.75
CA PRO A 120 6.23 11.07 8.79
C PRO A 120 5.60 12.36 9.33
N SER A 121 4.55 12.79 8.64
CA SER A 121 3.85 14.03 8.92
C SER A 121 2.35 13.81 8.99
N ASN A 122 1.71 14.59 9.86
CA ASN A 122 0.27 14.76 9.92
C ASN A 122 -0.10 16.01 9.12
N SER A 123 -0.68 15.79 7.94
CA SER A 123 -1.10 16.86 7.01
C SER A 123 -2.32 17.66 7.50
N VAL A 124 -3.06 17.17 8.51
CA VAL A 124 -4.20 17.89 9.11
C VAL A 124 -3.70 18.96 10.10
N LYS A 125 -2.65 18.67 10.85
CA LYS A 125 -2.09 19.56 11.89
C LYS A 125 -0.78 20.22 11.50
N ASN A 126 -0.26 19.93 10.32
CA ASN A 126 1.02 20.40 9.81
C ASN A 126 2.19 20.13 10.78
N SER A 127 2.25 18.91 11.30
CA SER A 127 3.30 18.46 12.22
C SER A 127 4.05 17.28 11.60
N GLY A 128 5.33 17.15 11.94
CA GLY A 128 6.17 16.07 11.45
C GLY A 128 7.28 15.75 12.46
N THR A 129 7.83 14.54 12.35
CA THR A 129 8.93 14.07 13.21
C THR A 129 9.82 13.12 12.44
N ILE A 130 10.94 12.72 13.05
CA ILE A 130 11.77 11.64 12.55
C ILE A 130 11.12 10.30 12.90
N GLY A 131 10.94 9.44 11.91
CA GLY A 131 10.35 8.12 12.08
C GLY A 131 11.17 7.03 11.41
N GLU A 132 11.35 5.91 12.11
CA GLU A 132 12.09 4.75 11.60
C GLU A 132 11.35 4.12 10.41
N VAL A 133 12.09 3.77 9.35
CA VAL A 133 11.56 2.95 8.26
C VAL A 133 11.55 1.48 8.69
N ALA A 134 10.41 0.82 8.51
CA ALA A 134 10.23 -0.58 8.82
C ALA A 134 9.49 -1.31 7.69
N GLN A 135 9.51 -2.63 7.75
CA GLN A 135 8.65 -3.49 6.94
C GLN A 135 7.83 -4.40 7.84
N ASP A 136 6.57 -4.63 7.46
CA ASP A 136 5.72 -5.63 8.07
C ASP A 136 4.71 -6.16 7.04
N VAL A 137 3.91 -7.15 7.44
CA VAL A 137 2.82 -7.72 6.66
C VAL A 137 1.69 -6.69 6.56
N VAL A 138 1.22 -6.43 5.33
CA VAL A 138 -0.04 -5.70 5.05
C VAL A 138 -0.96 -6.60 4.25
N SER A 139 -2.23 -6.67 4.62
CA SER A 139 -3.28 -7.38 3.90
C SER A 139 -4.40 -6.42 3.47
N ILE A 140 -4.86 -6.60 2.23
CA ILE A 140 -5.80 -5.74 1.52
C ILE A 140 -6.70 -6.58 0.61
N GLN A 141 -7.92 -6.10 0.36
CA GLN A 141 -8.87 -6.79 -0.50
C GLN A 141 -8.47 -6.69 -1.97
N SER A 142 -8.51 -7.82 -2.67
CA SER A 142 -8.53 -7.82 -4.14
C SER A 142 -9.88 -7.33 -4.66
N THR A 143 -9.96 -6.98 -5.95
CA THR A 143 -11.23 -6.69 -6.63
C THR A 143 -11.16 -7.11 -8.09
N ASN A 144 -12.32 -7.46 -8.65
CA ASN A 144 -12.49 -7.63 -10.09
C ASN A 144 -12.93 -6.33 -10.80
N GLY A 145 -12.92 -5.20 -10.08
CA GLY A 145 -13.39 -3.91 -10.57
C GLY A 145 -14.86 -3.61 -10.23
N LYS A 146 -15.61 -4.59 -9.71
CA LYS A 146 -17.02 -4.46 -9.31
C LYS A 146 -17.24 -4.79 -7.83
N ASN A 147 -16.73 -5.95 -7.41
CA ASN A 147 -16.95 -6.48 -6.06
C ASN A 147 -15.62 -6.73 -5.34
N PRO A 148 -15.58 -6.55 -4.01
CA PRO A 148 -14.46 -7.04 -3.20
C PRO A 148 -14.25 -8.55 -3.41
N GLY A 149 -13.00 -8.94 -3.60
CA GLY A 149 -12.55 -10.31 -3.70
C GLY A 149 -11.97 -10.82 -2.39
N LYS A 150 -11.08 -11.82 -2.48
CA LYS A 150 -10.34 -12.34 -1.33
C LYS A 150 -9.21 -11.40 -0.90
N GLU A 151 -8.82 -11.51 0.37
CA GLU A 151 -7.66 -10.79 0.89
C GLU A 151 -6.36 -11.31 0.25
N VAL A 152 -5.45 -10.38 0.00
CA VAL A 152 -4.09 -10.67 -0.46
C VAL A 152 -3.09 -9.90 0.39
N THR A 153 -1.87 -10.43 0.46
CA THR A 153 -0.89 -9.98 1.43
C THR A 153 0.42 -9.56 0.77
N VAL A 154 0.99 -8.45 1.24
CA VAL A 154 2.36 -8.03 0.97
C VAL A 154 3.15 -8.25 2.25
N SER A 155 4.05 -9.25 2.26
CA SER A 155 4.73 -9.70 3.48
C SER A 155 5.83 -8.75 3.99
N LYS A 156 6.32 -7.85 3.14
CA LYS A 156 7.42 -6.91 3.42
C LYS A 156 7.03 -5.51 2.95
N PHE A 157 5.84 -5.07 3.34
CA PHE A 157 5.35 -3.74 2.99
C PHE A 157 6.12 -2.70 3.80
N LEU A 158 6.79 -1.76 3.12
CA LEU A 158 7.55 -0.69 3.75
C LEU A 158 6.60 0.40 4.27
N PHE A 159 6.88 0.88 5.47
CA PHE A 159 6.15 1.98 6.10
C PHE A 159 7.07 2.69 7.09
N THR A 160 6.61 3.78 7.67
CA THR A 160 7.33 4.51 8.72
C THR A 160 6.61 4.42 10.05
N CYS A 161 7.39 4.24 11.10
CA CYS A 161 6.90 4.40 12.46
C CYS A 161 6.73 5.89 12.76
N GLY A 162 5.51 6.31 13.06
CA GLY A 162 5.20 7.63 13.59
C GLY A 162 5.14 7.60 15.12
N SER A 163 5.34 8.77 15.74
CA SER A 163 5.14 8.96 17.18
C SER A 163 3.68 9.25 17.50
N SER A 164 3.20 8.87 18.70
CA SER A 164 1.78 9.02 19.06
C SER A 164 1.25 10.45 18.96
N PHE A 165 2.08 11.47 19.20
CA PHE A 165 1.65 12.87 19.10
C PHE A 165 1.22 13.28 17.68
N LEU A 166 1.71 12.58 16.64
CA LEU A 166 1.26 12.81 15.27
C LEU A 166 -0.20 12.42 15.05
N LEU A 167 -0.84 11.70 15.96
CA LEU A 167 -2.26 11.37 15.88
C LEU A 167 -3.17 12.55 16.28
N ASP A 168 -2.62 13.63 16.84
CA ASP A 168 -3.42 14.80 17.22
C ASP A 168 -4.25 15.34 16.04
N GLY A 169 -5.51 15.68 16.29
CA GLY A 169 -6.44 16.14 15.27
C GLY A 169 -6.89 15.09 14.24
N LEU A 170 -6.37 13.86 14.23
CA LEU A 170 -6.91 12.79 13.39
C LEU A 170 -8.21 12.23 13.97
N ALA A 171 -9.04 11.63 13.12
CA ALA A 171 -10.30 11.04 13.54
C ALA A 171 -10.10 9.96 14.63
N SER A 172 -11.12 9.79 15.49
CA SER A 172 -11.05 8.86 16.60
C SER A 172 -10.73 7.42 16.16
N GLY A 173 -9.81 6.79 16.89
CA GLY A 173 -9.34 5.42 16.66
C GLY A 173 -8.35 5.24 15.51
N VAL A 174 -8.01 6.30 14.77
CA VAL A 174 -6.97 6.26 13.74
C VAL A 174 -5.60 5.99 14.37
N LYS A 175 -4.80 5.17 13.69
CA LYS A 175 -3.44 4.77 14.10
C LYS A 175 -2.35 5.28 13.16
N GLY A 176 -2.71 6.09 12.18
CA GLY A 176 -1.77 6.74 11.27
C GLY A 176 -2.41 7.15 9.95
N MET A 177 -1.60 7.35 8.91
CA MET A 177 -2.09 7.82 7.61
C MET A 177 -1.64 6.92 6.46
N ALA A 178 -2.58 6.64 5.55
CA ALA A 178 -2.37 5.90 4.32
C ALA A 178 -1.94 6.85 3.20
N GLY A 179 -0.62 7.04 3.05
CA GLY A 179 -0.06 7.90 2.00
C GLY A 179 -0.17 7.30 0.59
N LEU A 180 -0.85 8.04 -0.28
CA LEU A 180 -1.07 7.70 -1.68
C LEU A 180 -0.17 8.47 -2.66
N GLY A 181 0.76 9.28 -2.15
CA GLY A 181 1.60 10.19 -2.95
C GLY A 181 2.54 9.50 -3.94
N ARG A 182 3.33 10.31 -4.64
CA ARG A 182 4.13 9.88 -5.80
C ARG A 182 5.52 9.33 -5.46
N THR A 183 5.73 8.74 -4.29
CA THR A 183 7.02 8.15 -3.91
C THR A 183 7.11 6.67 -4.26
N LYS A 184 8.29 6.05 -4.18
CA LYS A 184 8.46 4.62 -4.47
C LYS A 184 7.89 3.70 -3.37
N ILE A 185 7.72 4.21 -2.16
CA ILE A 185 7.20 3.47 -1.01
C ILE A 185 5.78 3.91 -0.59
N SER A 186 5.08 4.71 -1.40
CA SER A 186 3.66 4.97 -1.20
C SER A 186 2.82 3.72 -1.45
N MET A 187 1.59 3.69 -0.92
CA MET A 187 0.72 2.51 -1.11
C MET A 187 0.50 2.14 -2.59
N PRO A 188 0.13 3.07 -3.50
CA PRO A 188 -0.07 2.71 -4.91
C PRO A 188 1.17 2.07 -5.54
N SER A 189 2.35 2.55 -5.18
CA SER A 189 3.62 2.14 -5.76
C SER A 189 4.03 0.74 -5.30
N GLN A 190 3.93 0.49 -4.00
CA GLN A 190 4.26 -0.81 -3.42
C GLN A 190 3.27 -1.89 -3.84
N LEU A 191 1.97 -1.57 -3.86
CA LEU A 191 0.94 -2.52 -4.26
C LEU A 191 1.06 -2.89 -5.75
N ALA A 192 1.28 -1.91 -6.62
CA ALA A 192 1.52 -2.16 -8.04
C ALA A 192 2.75 -3.05 -8.27
N ALA A 193 3.85 -2.78 -7.56
CA ALA A 193 5.06 -3.59 -7.64
C ALA A 193 4.84 -5.02 -7.10
N ALA A 194 4.20 -5.17 -5.95
CA ALA A 194 3.99 -6.46 -5.30
C ALA A 194 3.09 -7.40 -6.10
N PHE A 195 2.08 -6.87 -6.79
CA PHE A 195 1.11 -7.68 -7.55
C PHE A 195 1.26 -7.57 -9.06
N SER A 196 2.27 -6.84 -9.54
CA SER A 196 2.61 -6.72 -10.97
C SER A 196 1.49 -6.14 -11.83
N PHE A 197 0.76 -5.15 -11.32
CA PHE A 197 -0.24 -4.39 -12.09
C PHE A 197 0.24 -2.95 -12.35
N PRO A 198 -0.35 -2.21 -13.32
CA PRO A 198 0.06 -0.84 -13.64
C PRO A 198 -0.01 0.09 -12.42
N ARG A 199 1.01 0.93 -12.23
CA ARG A 199 1.09 1.92 -11.13
C ARG A 199 0.12 3.08 -11.35
N LYS A 200 -1.17 2.80 -11.15
CA LYS A 200 -2.26 3.77 -11.13
C LYS A 200 -3.32 3.35 -10.14
N PHE A 201 -4.14 4.32 -9.74
CA PHE A 201 -5.25 4.11 -8.83
C PHE A 201 -6.35 5.11 -9.14
N ALA A 202 -7.57 4.80 -8.71
CA ALA A 202 -8.73 5.66 -8.78
C ALA A 202 -9.27 5.93 -7.38
N VAL A 203 -9.75 7.15 -7.16
CA VAL A 203 -10.33 7.59 -5.89
C VAL A 203 -11.77 8.02 -6.17
N CYS A 204 -12.73 7.40 -5.48
CA CYS A 204 -14.15 7.75 -5.54
C CYS A 204 -14.65 7.93 -4.11
N LEU A 205 -14.65 9.18 -3.63
CA LEU A 205 -15.02 9.49 -2.25
C LEU A 205 -16.53 9.76 -2.15
N SER A 206 -17.17 9.28 -1.08
CA SER A 206 -18.54 9.66 -0.76
C SER A 206 -18.57 11.00 -0.06
N SER A 207 -19.49 11.89 -0.46
CA SER A 207 -19.74 13.15 0.26
C SER A 207 -20.49 12.93 1.59
N SER A 208 -21.18 11.80 1.72
CA SER A 208 -21.96 11.39 2.89
C SER A 208 -21.10 10.60 3.88
N SER A 209 -21.32 10.82 5.18
CA SER A 209 -20.75 9.97 6.25
C SER A 209 -21.52 8.65 6.42
N GLY A 210 -22.68 8.49 5.79
CA GLY A 210 -23.51 7.29 5.87
C GLY A 210 -23.25 6.25 4.77
N SER A 211 -22.35 6.54 3.82
CA SER A 211 -22.00 5.62 2.74
C SER A 211 -20.51 5.61 2.46
N ASN A 212 -20.01 4.48 1.98
CA ASN A 212 -18.60 4.31 1.67
C ASN A 212 -18.30 4.73 0.23
N GLY A 213 -17.21 5.47 0.06
CA GLY A 213 -16.46 5.52 -1.19
C GLY A 213 -15.44 4.38 -1.27
N VAL A 214 -14.60 4.43 -2.30
CA VAL A 214 -13.56 3.43 -2.57
C VAL A 214 -12.30 4.07 -3.14
N VAL A 215 -11.15 3.47 -2.83
CA VAL A 215 -9.90 3.64 -3.58
C VAL A 215 -9.59 2.31 -4.25
N ILE A 216 -9.35 2.32 -5.57
CA ILE A 216 -9.04 1.14 -6.36
C ILE A 216 -7.62 1.27 -6.90
N PHE A 217 -6.74 0.32 -6.59
CA PHE A 217 -5.39 0.26 -7.16
C PHE A 217 -5.38 -0.70 -8.35
N GLY A 218 -4.73 -0.31 -9.45
CA GLY A 218 -4.65 -1.10 -10.68
C GLY A 218 -5.43 -0.51 -11.85
N ASP A 219 -5.59 -1.29 -12.92
CA ASP A 219 -6.00 -0.76 -14.24
C ASP A 219 -7.52 -0.52 -14.38
N GLY A 220 -8.32 -1.07 -13.46
CA GLY A 220 -9.77 -1.18 -13.65
C GLY A 220 -10.14 -2.50 -14.34
N PRO A 221 -11.39 -2.68 -14.79
CA PRO A 221 -12.46 -1.68 -14.91
C PRO A 221 -12.92 -1.09 -13.57
N TYR A 222 -13.62 0.05 -13.62
CA TYR A 222 -14.19 0.70 -12.42
C TYR A 222 -15.72 0.63 -12.50
N ASN A 223 -16.27 -0.54 -12.21
CA ASN A 223 -17.71 -0.78 -12.32
C ASN A 223 -18.41 -0.33 -11.03
N LEU A 224 -19.04 0.84 -11.09
CA LEU A 224 -19.86 1.37 -10.01
C LEU A 224 -21.32 0.99 -10.22
N LEU A 225 -22.11 0.88 -9.16
CA LEU A 225 -23.55 0.63 -9.27
C LEU A 225 -24.23 1.77 -10.08
N PRO A 226 -25.19 1.46 -10.97
CA PRO A 226 -25.79 0.16 -11.27
C PRO A 226 -25.11 -0.58 -12.46
N ASP A 227 -23.79 -0.82 -12.39
CA ASP A 227 -22.96 -1.51 -13.41
C ASP A 227 -22.44 -0.60 -14.54
N ILE A 228 -22.04 0.62 -14.17
CA ILE A 228 -21.44 1.61 -15.05
C ILE A 228 -19.91 1.56 -14.90
N ASP A 229 -19.21 1.24 -16.00
CA ASP A 229 -17.76 1.32 -16.06
C ASP A 229 -17.30 2.76 -16.31
N VAL A 230 -17.05 3.50 -15.22
CA VAL A 230 -16.66 4.92 -15.31
C VAL A 230 -15.27 5.11 -15.92
N SER A 231 -14.46 4.05 -16.03
CA SER A 231 -13.13 4.14 -16.67
C SER A 231 -13.20 4.57 -18.13
N LYS A 232 -14.34 4.35 -18.81
CA LYS A 232 -14.56 4.68 -20.23
C LYS A 232 -14.93 6.15 -20.47
N SER A 233 -15.21 6.91 -19.41
CA SER A 233 -15.67 8.30 -19.49
C SER A 233 -14.69 9.29 -18.86
N LEU A 234 -13.45 8.86 -18.60
CA LEU A 234 -12.43 9.69 -18.00
C LEU A 234 -11.90 10.73 -18.98
N MET A 235 -11.78 11.97 -18.50
CA MET A 235 -11.03 13.04 -19.16
C MET A 235 -9.66 13.16 -18.50
N TYR A 236 -8.63 13.46 -19.30
CA TYR A 236 -7.25 13.47 -18.84
C TYR A 236 -6.62 14.85 -18.97
N THR A 237 -5.75 15.16 -18.01
CA THR A 237 -4.86 16.32 -18.04
C THR A 237 -3.46 15.87 -17.57
N PRO A 238 -2.37 16.50 -18.05
CA PRO A 238 -1.03 16.16 -17.58
C PRO A 238 -0.88 16.32 -16.07
N LEU A 239 -0.28 15.31 -15.44
CA LEU A 239 0.12 15.38 -14.03
C LEU A 239 1.47 16.10 -13.92
N ILE A 240 1.49 17.22 -13.21
CA ILE A 240 2.68 18.07 -13.05
C ILE A 240 3.46 17.65 -11.80
N LEU A 241 4.79 17.68 -11.88
CA LEU A 241 5.67 17.49 -10.72
C LEU A 241 6.11 18.86 -10.21
N ASN A 242 5.77 19.18 -8.97
CA ASN A 242 6.39 20.32 -8.28
C ASN A 242 7.79 19.88 -7.80
N PRO A 243 8.87 20.56 -8.23
CA PRO A 243 10.24 20.19 -7.86
C PRO A 243 10.57 20.47 -6.39
N VAL A 244 9.69 21.14 -5.65
CA VAL A 244 9.84 21.47 -4.23
C VAL A 244 8.78 20.74 -3.41
N SER A 245 9.20 20.09 -2.33
CA SER A 245 8.28 19.41 -1.41
C SER A 245 7.29 20.38 -0.77
N THR A 246 6.07 19.89 -0.60
CA THR A 246 4.93 20.55 0.05
C THR A 246 4.56 19.87 1.37
N SER A 247 5.29 18.82 1.76
CA SER A 247 5.10 18.14 3.04
C SER A 247 5.50 19.03 4.21
N SER A 248 4.85 18.87 5.35
CA SER A 248 5.16 19.56 6.62
C SER A 248 6.60 19.33 7.06
N ALA A 249 7.20 18.21 6.68
CA ALA A 249 8.59 17.87 6.93
C ALA A 249 9.15 17.11 5.71
N SER A 250 10.31 17.55 5.21
CA SER A 250 10.98 16.95 4.06
C SER A 250 12.48 17.19 4.12
N PHE A 251 13.26 16.43 3.35
CA PHE A 251 14.67 16.76 3.18
C PHE A 251 14.84 17.79 2.07
N GLN A 252 15.88 18.63 2.19
CA GLN A 252 16.22 19.60 1.15
C GLN A 252 16.38 18.92 -0.22
N GLY A 253 15.77 19.54 -1.24
CA GLY A 253 15.80 19.08 -2.63
C GLY A 253 14.82 17.96 -2.96
N ASP A 254 14.00 17.49 -2.02
CA ASP A 254 12.94 16.54 -2.35
C ASP A 254 11.82 17.22 -3.15
N PRO A 255 11.35 16.60 -4.25
CA PRO A 255 10.18 17.08 -4.96
C PRO A 255 8.90 16.72 -4.19
N SER A 256 7.81 17.42 -4.48
CA SER A 256 6.51 17.11 -3.88
C SER A 256 5.99 15.73 -4.31
N ALA A 257 5.37 15.04 -3.36
CA ALA A 257 4.62 13.81 -3.60
C ALA A 257 3.16 14.06 -4.03
N ASP A 258 2.69 15.31 -4.00
CA ASP A 258 1.33 15.70 -4.36
C ASP A 258 1.04 15.56 -5.86
N TYR A 259 -0.25 15.71 -6.17
CA TYR A 259 -0.81 15.65 -7.51
C TYR A 259 -1.19 17.05 -7.98
N PHE A 260 -0.35 17.65 -8.84
CA PHE A 260 -0.61 18.97 -9.44
C PHE A 260 -1.18 18.85 -10.84
N ILE A 261 -2.09 19.75 -11.19
CA ILE A 261 -2.67 19.91 -12.53
C ILE A 261 -2.55 21.36 -12.99
N GLY A 262 -2.40 21.58 -14.30
CA GLY A 262 -2.29 22.92 -14.90
C GLY A 262 -3.66 23.52 -15.19
N VAL A 263 -4.23 24.25 -14.22
CA VAL A 263 -5.50 24.97 -14.42
C VAL A 263 -5.22 26.28 -15.18
N ASN A 264 -5.88 26.47 -16.32
CA ASN A 264 -5.67 27.65 -17.18
C ASN A 264 -6.66 28.80 -16.91
N GLY A 265 -7.78 28.53 -16.23
CA GLY A 265 -8.82 29.51 -15.93
C GLY A 265 -9.96 28.88 -15.14
N ILE A 266 -10.77 29.70 -14.48
CA ILE A 266 -11.93 29.26 -13.69
C ILE A 266 -13.13 30.04 -14.17
N THR A 267 -14.08 29.37 -14.84
CA THR A 267 -15.27 30.03 -15.37
C THR A 267 -16.46 29.82 -14.42
N ILE A 268 -17.14 30.91 -14.04
CA ILE A 268 -18.36 30.89 -13.21
C ILE A 268 -19.51 31.49 -14.01
N ASN A 269 -20.59 30.73 -14.18
CA ASN A 269 -21.76 31.16 -14.97
C ASN A 269 -21.38 31.70 -16.35
N THR A 270 -20.54 30.95 -17.08
CA THR A 270 -19.98 31.30 -18.40
C THR A 270 -19.08 32.54 -18.44
N LYS A 271 -18.74 33.12 -17.27
CA LYS A 271 -17.81 34.25 -17.16
C LYS A 271 -16.43 33.76 -16.73
N PRO A 272 -15.37 34.09 -17.49
CA PRO A 272 -13.99 33.74 -17.12
C PRO A 272 -13.55 34.31 -15.77
#